data_AF-A0A353DWY3-F1
#
_entry.id   AF-A0A353DWY3-F1
#
_cell.length_a   1.000
_cell.length_b   1.000
_cell.length_c   1.000
_cell.angle_alpha   90.00
_cell.angle_beta   90.00
_cell.angle_gamma   90.00
#
_symmetry.space_group_name_H-M   'P 1'
#
loop_
_entity.id
_entity.type
_entity.pdbx_description
1 polymer ?
#
loop_
_entity_poly.entity_id
_entity_poly.type
_entity_poly.pdbx_seq_one_letter_code
_entity_poly.pdbx_strand_id
1 'polypeptide(L)' 'IESEAYKTIQEIQGRADAEAIQIYAEAYNQSQASAAFFEFQKTLETYESVLGSDTTMILSTDSELYQYLKTTTPLAP' A
#
# COMPACT_ATOMS: atom_id res chain seq x y z
N ILE A 1 -24.96 29.08 6.75
CA ILE A 1 -23.55 29.44 7.08
C ILE A 1 -22.76 28.19 7.46
N GLU A 2 -23.21 27.36 8.40
CA GLU A 2 -22.51 26.12 8.80
C GLU A 2 -22.36 25.10 7.65
N SER A 3 -23.39 24.91 6.81
CA SER A 3 -23.33 23.99 5.67
C SER A 3 -22.42 24.43 4.53
N GLU A 4 -22.23 25.73 4.30
CA GLU A 4 -21.29 26.23 3.29
C GLU A 4 -19.84 26.04 3.72
N ALA A 5 -19.55 26.28 5.00
CA ALA A 5 -18.23 25.99 5.57
C ALA A 5 -17.91 24.50 5.49
N TYR A 6 -18.86 23.63 5.81
CA TYR A 6 -18.68 22.19 5.75
C TYR A 6 -18.43 21.69 4.32
N LYS A 7 -19.18 22.20 3.34
CA LYS A 7 -18.98 21.90 1.92
C LYS A 7 -17.58 22.33 1.45
N THR A 8 -17.13 23.52 1.86
CA THR A 8 -15.82 24.06 1.49
C THR A 8 -14.69 23.20 2.06
N ILE A 9 -14.82 22.74 3.32
CA ILE A 9 -13.82 21.85 3.94
C ILE A 9 -13.72 20.53 3.17
N GLN A 10 -14.86 19.92 2.82
CA GLN A 10 -14.89 18.68 2.05
C GLN A 10 -14.29 18.85 0.64
N GLU A 11 -14.54 19.98 -0.02
CA GLU A 11 -13.92 20.28 -1.32
C GLU A 11 -12.41 20.47 -1.22
N ILE A 12 -11.92 21.14 -0.17
CA ILE A 12 -10.48 21.31 0.07
C ILE A 12 -9.82 19.96 0.38
N GLN A 13 -10.42 19.14 1.24
CA GLN A 13 -9.92 17.80 1.54
C GLN A 13 -9.91 16.92 0.29
N GLY A 14 -11.01 16.87 -0.47
CA GLY A 14 -11.09 16.07 -1.69
C GLY A 14 -10.05 16.49 -2.74
N ARG A 15 -9.77 17.79 -2.87
CA ARG A 15 -8.69 18.28 -3.73
C ARG A 15 -7.30 17.90 -3.22
N ALA A 16 -7.05 18.04 -1.93
CA ALA A 16 -5.76 17.70 -1.32
C ALA A 16 -5.48 16.20 -1.46
N ASP A 17 -6.48 15.35 -1.23
CA ASP A 17 -6.36 13.90 -1.41
C ASP A 17 -6.10 13.54 -2.87
N ALA A 18 -6.80 14.18 -3.81
CA ALA A 18 -6.59 13.96 -5.24
C ALA A 18 -5.16 14.37 -5.68
N GLU A 19 -4.67 15.51 -5.20
CA GLU A 19 -3.32 16.00 -5.50
C GLU A 19 -2.24 15.11 -4.89
N ALA A 20 -2.43 14.64 -3.66
CA ALA A 20 -1.53 13.67 -3.04
C ALA A 20 -1.50 12.37 -3.86
N ILE A 21 -2.66 11.79 -4.19
CA ILE A 21 -2.75 10.58 -5.01
C ILE A 21 -2.07 10.78 -6.36
N GLN A 22 -2.25 11.94 -7.00
CA GLN A 22 -1.61 12.26 -8.26
C GLN A 22 -0.08 12.29 -8.12
N ILE A 23 0.45 12.96 -7.09
CA ILE A 23 1.90 13.01 -6.82
C ILE A 23 2.45 11.61 -6.54
N TYR A 24 1.75 10.79 -5.75
CA TYR A 24 2.14 9.39 -5.49
C TYR A 24 2.12 8.56 -6.78
N ALA A 25 1.11 8.73 -7.63
CA ALA A 25 1.03 8.07 -8.92
C ALA A 25 2.17 8.54 -9.84
N GLU A 26 2.44 9.84 -9.94
CA GLU A 26 3.52 10.38 -10.78
C GLU A 26 4.92 9.99 -10.28
N ALA A 27 5.10 9.82 -8.96
CA ALA A 27 6.38 9.41 -8.38
C ALA A 27 6.63 7.90 -8.51
N TYR A 28 5.60 7.07 -8.32
CA TYR A 28 5.77 5.62 -8.21
C TYR A 28 5.23 4.81 -9.42
N ASN A 29 4.29 5.35 -10.20
CA ASN A 29 3.78 4.72 -11.44
C ASN A 29 4.49 5.17 -12.73
N GLN A 30 5.70 5.75 -12.65
CA GLN A 30 6.46 6.12 -13.86
C GLN A 30 6.73 4.92 -14.79
N SER A 31 6.81 3.72 -14.23
CA SER A 31 6.86 2.47 -14.97
C SER A 31 6.19 1.35 -14.20
N GLN A 32 5.73 0.31 -14.90
CA GLN A 32 5.17 -0.88 -14.24
C GLN A 32 6.18 -1.56 -13.30
N ALA A 33 7.48 -1.42 -13.59
CA ALA A 33 8.56 -1.93 -12.75
C ALA A 33 8.74 -1.14 -11.44
N SER A 34 8.58 0.19 -11.46
CA SER A 34 8.71 1.02 -10.25
C SER A 34 7.51 0.83 -9.31
N ALA A 35 6.31 0.67 -9.86
CA ALA A 35 5.11 0.38 -9.09
C ALA A 35 5.22 -0.98 -8.38
N ALA A 36 5.62 -2.03 -9.11
CA ALA A 36 5.84 -3.36 -8.55
C ALA A 36 6.95 -3.38 -7.48
N PHE A 37 8.01 -2.59 -7.65
CA PHE A 37 9.08 -2.48 -6.66
C PHE A 37 8.62 -1.78 -5.38
N PHE A 38 7.84 -0.70 -5.50
CA PHE A 38 7.27 -0.01 -4.34
C PHE A 38 6.31 -0.90 -3.55
N GLU A 39 5.42 -1.63 -4.24
CA GLU A 39 4.51 -2.61 -3.64
C GLU A 39 5.27 -3.69 -2.88
N PHE A 40 6.33 -4.25 -3.50
CA PHE A 40 7.20 -5.22 -2.85
C PHE A 40 7.87 -4.67 -1.60
N GLN A 41 8.50 -3.49 -1.69
CA GLN A 41 9.18 -2.84 -0.56
C GLN A 41 8.21 -2.57 0.60
N LYS A 42 7.02 -2.03 0.31
CA LYS A 42 5.98 -1.78 1.34
C LYS A 42 5.47 -3.06 1.98
N THR A 43 5.36 -4.14 1.20
CA THR A 43 4.98 -5.44 1.72
C THR A 43 6.03 -6.00 2.69
N LEU A 44 7.33 -5.85 2.38
CA LEU A 44 8.41 -6.24 3.29
C LEU A 44 8.45 -5.40 4.57
N GLU A 45 8.28 -4.08 4.48
CA GLU A 45 8.15 -3.21 5.66
C GLU A 45 6.96 -3.62 6.53
N THR A 46 5.85 -4.00 5.90
CA THR A 46 4.68 -4.48 6.63
C THR A 46 4.99 -5.80 7.33
N TYR A 47 5.69 -6.73 6.68
CA TYR A 47 6.15 -7.95 7.35
C TYR A 47 7.00 -7.64 8.58
N GLU A 48 7.97 -6.74 8.48
CA GLU A 48 8.80 -6.33 9.63
C GLU A 48 7.94 -5.74 10.77
N SER A 49 6.94 -4.92 10.44
CA SER A 49 6.08 -4.28 11.45
C SER A 49 5.13 -5.25 12.15
N VAL A 50 4.64 -6.28 11.45
CA VAL A 50 3.61 -7.20 11.98
C VAL A 50 4.25 -8.49 12.55
N LEU A 51 5.41 -8.90 12.05
CA LEU A 51 6.20 -10.04 12.55
C LEU A 51 7.05 -9.65 13.77
N GLY A 52 6.39 -9.22 14.85
CA GLY A 52 7.03 -9.19 16.17
C GLY A 52 7.34 -10.60 16.65
N SER A 53 8.40 -10.76 17.46
CA SER A 53 8.91 -12.04 17.97
C SER A 53 7.89 -12.91 18.71
N ASP A 54 6.75 -12.33 19.13
CA ASP A 54 5.68 -13.02 19.87
C ASP A 54 4.30 -12.95 19.17
N THR A 55 4.23 -12.56 17.89
CA THR A 55 2.95 -12.44 17.17
C THR A 55 2.64 -13.72 16.38
N THR A 56 1.59 -14.44 16.78
CA THR A 56 1.03 -15.52 15.95
C THR A 56 0.09 -14.91 14.90
N MET A 57 0.54 -14.87 13.64
CA MET A 57 -0.24 -14.31 12.53
C MET A 57 -1.04 -15.42 11.83
N ILE A 58 -2.37 -15.34 11.88
CA ILE A 58 -3.25 -16.22 11.11
C ILE A 58 -3.51 -15.55 9.77
N LEU A 59 -2.78 -15.98 8.74
CA LEU A 59 -2.94 -15.48 7.37
C LEU A 59 -3.90 -16.38 6.60
N SER A 60 -4.91 -15.80 5.96
CA SER A 60 -5.73 -16.50 4.98
C SER A 60 -4.92 -16.71 3.69
N THR A 61 -5.19 -17.79 2.98
CA THR A 61 -4.50 -18.11 1.72
C THR A 61 -4.72 -17.07 0.62
N ASP A 62 -5.72 -16.21 0.75
CA ASP A 62 -6.07 -15.16 -0.23
C ASP A 62 -5.55 -13.78 0.17
N SER A 63 -4.82 -13.68 1.28
CA SER A 63 -4.24 -12.41 1.72
C SER A 63 -3.11 -11.97 0.79
N GLU A 64 -3.09 -10.69 0.42
CA GLU A 64 -2.00 -10.03 -0.33
C GLU A 64 -0.67 -10.18 0.43
N LEU A 65 -0.71 -10.19 1.77
CA LEU A 65 0.45 -10.47 2.62
C LEU A 65 0.99 -11.90 2.44
N TYR A 66 0.24 -12.83 1.89
CA TYR A 66 0.72 -14.19 1.63
C TYR A 66 1.30 -14.34 0.21
N GLN A 67 1.10 -13.36 -0.69
CA GLN A 67 1.46 -13.47 -2.11
C GLN A 67 2.96 -13.68 -2.34
N TYR A 68 3.81 -12.94 -1.63
CA TYR A 68 5.27 -13.07 -1.74
C TYR A 68 5.86 -14.20 -0.89
N LEU A 69 5.12 -14.68 0.11
CA LEU A 69 5.51 -15.84 0.92
C LEU A 69 5.18 -17.18 0.23
N LYS A 70 4.23 -17.20 -0.71
CA LYS A 70 3.90 -18.36 -1.56
C LYS A 70 5.02 -18.71 -2.55
N THR A 71 5.79 -17.74 -3.01
CA THR A 71 6.86 -17.96 -3.99
C THR A 71 8.14 -18.44 -3.31
N THR A 72 8.09 -19.61 -2.69
CA THR A 72 9.26 -20.46 -2.50
C THR A 72 9.25 -21.54 -3.58
N THR A 73 9.19 -21.15 -4.86
CA THR A 73 9.55 -22.08 -5.92
C THR A 73 11.07 -22.24 -5.79
N PRO A 74 11.59 -23.39 -5.30
CA PRO A 74 13.02 -23.63 -5.42
C PRO A 74 13.33 -23.54 -6.92
N LEU A 75 14.29 -22.70 -7.27
CA LEU A 75 14.99 -22.83 -8.55
C LEU A 75 15.45 -24.28 -8.60
N ALA A 76 14.74 -25.10 -9.40
CA ALA A 76 15.15 -26.46 -9.67
C ALA A 76 16.58 -26.40 -10.24
N PRO A 77 17.44 -27.36 -9.85
CA PRO A 77 18.88 -27.32 -10.13
C PRO A 77 19.23 -27.27 -11.62
#